data_AF-A0AAD1F841-F1
#
_entry.id   AF-A0AAD1F841-F1
#
_cell.length_a   1.000
_cell.length_b   1.000
_cell.length_c   1.000
_cell.angle_alpha   90.00
_cell.angle_beta   90.00
_cell.angle_gamma   90.00
#
_symmetry.space_group_name_H-M   'P 1'
#
loop_
_entity.id
_entity.type
_entity.pdbx_description
1 polymer ?
#
loop_
_entity_poly.entity_id
_entity_poly.type
_entity_poly.pdbx_seq_one_letter_code
_entity_poly.pdbx_strand_id
1 'polypeptide(L)' 'MYRLIKDIIFGIRFKRAVKKADYCHHITHRKYMVLVINKKLEVLSKQELKKFIRGGVFKEGTTIADLEKKALYITL' A
#
# COMPACT_ATOMS: atom_id res chain seq x y z
N MET A 1 -17.28 -5.20 21.15
CA MET A 1 -17.73 -4.04 20.33
C MET A 1 -16.59 -3.19 19.76
N TYR A 2 -15.60 -2.76 20.55
CA TYR A 2 -14.53 -1.87 20.06
C TYR A 2 -13.71 -2.40 18.86
N ARG A 3 -13.45 -3.71 18.81
CA ARG A 3 -12.76 -4.36 17.67
C ARG A 3 -13.59 -4.27 16.37
N LEU A 4 -14.87 -4.61 16.42
CA LEU A 4 -15.78 -4.54 15.26
C LEU A 4 -15.84 -3.14 14.64
N ILE A 5 -15.88 -2.09 15.46
CA ILE A 5 -15.90 -0.70 14.96
C ILE A 5 -14.60 -0.36 14.23
N LYS A 6 -13.44 -0.79 14.76
CA LYS A 6 -12.15 -0.60 14.09
C LYS A 6 -12.05 -1.37 12.78
N ASP A 7 -12.55 -2.61 12.76
CA ASP A 7 -12.52 -3.48 11.59
C ASP A 7 -13.39 -2.90 10.46
N ILE A 8 -14.57 -2.35 10.79
CA ILE A 8 -15.44 -1.66 9.84
C ILE A 8 -14.74 -0.41 9.27
N ILE A 9 -14.15 0.43 10.13
CA ILE A 9 -13.41 1.63 9.68
C ILE A 9 -12.23 1.24 8.79
N PHE A 10 -11.49 0.19 9.16
CA PHE A 10 -10.38 -0.33 8.38
C PHE A 10 -10.84 -0.84 7.02
N GLY A 11 -11.92 -1.61 6.96
CA GLY A 11 -12.50 -2.13 5.72
C GLY A 11 -12.93 -1.01 4.77
N ILE A 12 -13.56 0.06 5.28
CA ILE A 12 -13.94 1.22 4.46
C ILE A 12 -12.70 1.92 3.89
N ARG A 13 -11.67 2.14 4.71
CA ARG A 13 -10.41 2.76 4.27
C ARG A 13 -9.67 1.89 3.27
N PHE A 14 -9.67 0.58 3.47
CA PHE A 14 -9.08 -0.40 2.56
C PHE A 14 -9.79 -0.37 1.21
N LYS A 15 -11.13 -0.42 1.18
CA LYS A 15 -11.90 -0.31 -0.06
C LYS A 15 -11.60 0.97 -0.84
N ARG A 16 -11.41 2.10 -0.14
CA ARG A 16 -10.99 3.37 -0.77
C ARG A 16 -9.56 3.29 -1.33
N ALA A 17 -8.64 2.67 -0.59
CA ALA A 17 -7.26 2.50 -1.05
C ALA A 17 -7.17 1.59 -2.28
N VAL A 18 -7.92 0.49 -2.32
CA VAL A 18 -8.03 -0.39 -3.49
C VAL A 18 -8.55 0.37 -4.70
N LYS A 19 -9.68 1.08 -4.58
CA LYS A 19 -10.21 1.91 -5.67
C LYS A 19 -9.20 2.94 -6.18
N LYS A 20 -8.43 3.56 -5.27
CA LYS A 20 -7.39 4.51 -5.64
C LYS A 20 -6.24 3.82 -6.38
N ALA A 21 -5.84 2.63 -5.95
CA ALA A 21 -4.82 1.83 -6.62
C ALA A 21 -5.25 1.47 -8.05
N ASP A 22 -6.48 0.98 -8.22
CA ASP A 22 -7.01 0.62 -9.54
C ASP A 22 -7.12 1.85 -10.45
N TYR A 23 -7.54 3.00 -9.93
CA TYR A 23 -7.58 4.26 -10.67
C TYR A 23 -6.19 4.73 -11.11
N CYS A 24 -5.21 4.68 -10.21
CA CYS A 24 -3.83 5.03 -10.53
C CYS A 24 -3.22 4.06 -11.55
N HIS A 25 -3.55 2.78 -11.47
CA HIS A 25 -3.19 1.77 -12.46
C HIS A 25 -3.80 2.10 -13.82
N HIS A 26 -5.09 2.43 -13.86
CA HIS A 26 -5.78 2.76 -15.11
C HIS A 26 -5.17 3.97 -15.83
N ILE A 27 -4.74 5.00 -15.10
CA ILE A 27 -4.15 6.21 -15.70
C ILE A 27 -2.70 5.99 -16.14
N THR A 28 -1.89 5.36 -15.29
CA THR A 28 -0.43 5.30 -15.52
C THR A 28 0.04 3.99 -16.13
N HIS A 29 -0.84 2.98 -16.20
CA HIS A 29 -0.54 1.60 -16.59
C HIS A 29 0.61 0.97 -15.80
N ARG A 30 0.80 1.40 -14.53
CA ARG A 30 1.83 0.89 -13.62
C ARG A 30 1.21 0.02 -12.54
N LYS A 31 2.02 -0.88 -11.98
CA LYS A 31 1.62 -1.69 -10.82
C LYS A 31 1.65 -0.85 -9.55
N TYR A 32 0.52 -0.79 -8.86
CA TYR A 32 0.34 -0.18 -7.55
C TYR A 32 0.11 -1.24 -6.48
N MET A 33 0.52 -0.91 -5.27
CA MET A 33 0.45 -1.77 -4.10
C MET A 33 -0.18 -0.99 -2.96
N VAL A 34 -1.07 -1.63 -2.22
CA VAL A 34 -1.64 -1.10 -0.98
C VAL A 34 -0.85 -1.65 0.19
N LEU A 35 -0.17 -0.77 0.92
CA LEU A 35 0.69 -1.12 2.05
C LEU A 35 0.19 -0.45 3.33
N VAL A 36 0.42 -1.11 4.46
CA VAL A 36 0.23 -0.47 5.77
C VAL A 36 1.56 0.14 6.22
N ILE A 37 1.65 1.46 6.17
CA ILE A 37 2.82 2.23 6.63
C ILE A 37 2.37 3.07 7.82
N ASN A 38 3.05 2.93 8.97
CA ASN A 38 2.73 3.69 10.19
C ASN A 38 1.23 3.66 10.56
N LYS A 39 0.58 2.48 10.47
CA LYS A 39 -0.86 2.26 10.72
C LYS A 39 -1.80 2.96 9.72
N LYS A 40 -1.29 3.51 8.62
CA LYS A 40 -2.07 4.09 7.52
C LYS A 40 -1.97 3.22 6.27
N LEU A 41 -3.04 3.17 5.49
CA LEU A 41 -3.09 2.51 4.19
C LEU A 41 -2.58 3.47 3.13
N GLU A 42 -1.43 3.15 2.56
CA GLU A 42 -0.78 3.92 1.50
C GLU A 42 -0.80 3.15 0.19
N VAL A 43 -1.05 3.87 -0.91
CA VAL A 43 -1.10 3.32 -2.26
C VAL A 43 0.15 3.79 -2.99
N LEU A 44 1.07 2.87 -3.28
CA LEU A 44 2.39 3.20 -3.83
C LEU A 44 2.71 2.34 -5.04
N SER A 45 3.34 2.95 -6.04
CA SER A 45 3.91 2.24 -7.18
C SER A 45 5.27 1.62 -6.83
N LYS A 46 5.68 0.59 -7.60
CA LYS A 46 7.01 -0.02 -7.46
C LYS A 46 8.16 0.99 -7.61
N GLN A 47 7.97 2.02 -8.43
CA GLN A 47 8.96 3.08 -8.61
C GLN A 47 9.06 4.00 -7.39
N GLU A 48 7.92 4.38 -6.80
CA GLU A 48 7.88 5.17 -5.57
C GLU A 48 8.49 4.40 -4.40
N LEU A 49 8.18 3.12 -4.26
CA LEU A 49 8.81 2.25 -3.26
C LEU A 49 10.33 2.23 -3.40
N LYS A 50 10.86 2.11 -4.62
CA LYS A 50 12.31 2.22 -4.87
C LYS A 50 12.89 3.54 -4.39
N LYS A 51 12.19 4.66 -4.65
CA LYS A 51 12.61 6.00 -4.20
C LYS A 51 12.61 6.10 -2.68
N PHE A 52 11.58 5.60 -2.01
CA PHE A 52 11.47 5.62 -0.55
C PHE A 52 12.49 4.72 0.15
N ILE A 53 12.80 3.55 -0.42
CA ILE A 53 13.88 2.68 0.10
C ILE A 53 15.23 3.40 -0.03
N ARG A 54 15.51 4.01 -1.18
CA ARG A 54 16.74 4.82 -1.37
C ARG A 54 16.79 6.03 -0.45
N GLY A 55 15.65 6.63 -0.14
CA GLY A 55 15.54 7.78 0.77
C GLY A 55 15.59 7.43 2.25
N GLY A 56 15.81 6.17 2.63
CA GLY A 56 15.93 5.76 4.04
C GLY A 56 14.62 5.81 4.84
N VAL A 57 13.46 5.86 4.17
CA VAL A 57 12.14 5.92 4.84
C VAL A 57 11.76 4.56 5.43
N PHE A 58 12.30 3.47 4.87
CA PHE A 58 12.12 2.11 5.36
C PHE A 58 13.31 1.66 6.20
N LYS A 59 13.09 0.69 7.10
CA LYS A 59 14.15 0.07 7.90
C LYS A 59 15.25 -0.48 6.98
N GLU A 60 16.51 -0.30 7.35
CA GLU A 60 17.65 -0.83 6.62
C GLU A 60 17.49 -2.34 6.34
N GLY A 61 17.80 -2.74 5.11
CA GLY A 61 17.60 -4.12 4.63
C GLY A 61 16.21 -4.43 4.09
N THR A 62 15.25 -3.49 4.10
CA THR A 62 13.93 -3.71 3.48
C THR A 62 14.05 -3.82 1.97
N THR A 63 13.72 -5.00 1.42
CA THR A 63 13.68 -5.22 -0.03
C THR A 63 12.28 -4.97 -0.59
N ILE A 64 12.19 -4.72 -1.90
CA ILE A 64 10.91 -4.59 -2.60
C ILE A 64 10.11 -5.88 -2.52
N ALA A 65 10.78 -7.04 -2.56
CA ALA A 65 10.13 -8.33 -2.45
C ALA A 65 9.46 -8.52 -1.08
N ASP A 66 10.08 -8.02 -0.01
CA ASP A 66 9.46 -8.05 1.33
C ASP A 66 8.25 -7.13 1.42
N LEU A 67 8.28 -5.99 0.72
CA LEU A 67 7.15 -5.07 0.63
C LEU A 67 6.03 -5.67 -0.21
N GLU A 68 6.33 -6.32 -1.33
CA GLU A 68 5.37 -7.05 -2.15
C GLU A 68 4.66 -8.15 -1.33
N LYS A 69 5.41 -8.91 -0.51
CA LYS A 69 4.84 -9.93 0.39
C LYS A 69 3.94 -9.34 1.49
N LYS A 70 4.20 -8.10 1.92
CA LYS A 70 3.42 -7.40 2.95
C LYS A 70 2.28 -6.55 2.37
N ALA A 71 2.20 -6.43 1.05
CA ALA A 71 1.14 -5.69 0.38
C ALA A 71 -0.20 -6.38 0.64
N LEU A 72 -1.19 -5.59 1.05
CA LEU A 72 -2.56 -6.07 1.25
C LEU A 72 -3.28 -6.26 -0.09
N TYR A 73 -2.83 -5.56 -1.13
CA TYR A 73 -3.37 -5.65 -2.47
C TYR A 73 -2.31 -5.20 -3.48
N ILE A 74 -2.29 -5.84 -4.64
CA ILE A 74 -1.42 -5.49 -5.76
C ILE A 74 -2.31 -5.44 -7.01
N THR A 75 -2.28 -4.34 -7.74
CA THR A 75 -2.96 -4.24 -9.03
C THR A 75 -2.18 -5.03 -10.07
N LEU A 76 -2.88 -5.82 -10.89
CA LEU A 76 -2.28 -6.57 -11.99
C LEU A 76 -1.84 -5.67 -13.13
#